data_AF-A0A417R392-F1
#
_entry.id   AF-A0A417R392-F1
#
_cell.length_a   1.000
_cell.length_b   1.000
_cell.length_c   1.000
_cell.angle_alpha   90.00
_cell.angle_beta   90.00
_cell.angle_gamma   90.00
#
_symmetry.space_group_name_H-M   'P 1'
#
loop_
_entity.id
_entity.type
_entity.pdbx_description
1 polymer ?
#
loop_
_entity_poly.entity_id
_entity_poly.type
_entity_poly.pdbx_seq_one_letter_code
_entity_poly.pdbx_strand_id
1 'polypeptide(L)'
;MINNKEKKMIQRYCIYPKIAVVALIFSFVQCALIVPLEMIDDLVFQNKGFQPTGMFTALGFVIIYVIIFCFCALAPKFGMNGKKWKSLIGRLNVKQSETDYSKEVSAALASQAVGRFLKESDNDTAKNIGSAMQVAGAVSTVSTSIDMLSEAGSNAENMAHAYRIPIPDIKKQLIAFAVIPILIVVGTYIPQYIKGKQAMDQRIAASAKQVEIVKKALEPVCVRVHADNPNESRSRSSYTVMGYLRDSGATDCYVHVQVNNSGTIINISYVEGVDINKSLEENLMQTEKDFATLQKSFENLNVSVSNPEILSYQAIPQQFKDEFLNGTFYKSFRFYDQDAPISLSCSFDTETEDQFDEYTRPKIHFFLGSK
;
A
#
# COMPACT_ATOMS: atom_id res chain seq x y z
N MET A 1 -34.49 28.45 -46.56
CA MET A 1 -34.61 26.98 -46.34
C MET A 1 -33.21 26.42 -46.14
N ILE A 2 -32.98 25.57 -45.12
CA ILE A 2 -31.65 25.06 -44.75
C ILE A 2 -31.33 23.75 -45.50
N ASN A 3 -30.10 23.57 -45.96
CA ASN A 3 -29.68 22.33 -46.64
C ASN A 3 -29.32 21.23 -45.61
N ASN A 4 -29.44 19.96 -45.99
CA ASN A 4 -29.04 18.79 -45.21
C ASN A 4 -27.61 18.87 -44.63
N LYS A 5 -26.66 19.50 -45.33
CA LYS A 5 -25.30 19.72 -44.81
C LYS A 5 -25.28 20.68 -43.61
N GLU A 6 -26.03 21.78 -43.69
CA GLU A 6 -26.16 22.77 -42.62
C GLU A 6 -26.94 22.19 -41.43
N LYS A 7 -27.98 21.38 -41.69
CA LYS A 7 -28.71 20.61 -40.66
C LYS A 7 -27.80 19.67 -39.87
N LYS A 8 -27.00 18.85 -40.56
CA LYS A 8 -26.04 17.93 -39.92
C LYS A 8 -24.97 18.67 -39.11
N MET A 9 -24.55 19.84 -39.56
CA MET A 9 -23.58 20.68 -38.85
C MET A 9 -24.15 21.19 -37.52
N ILE A 10 -25.38 21.74 -37.52
CA ILE A 10 -26.06 22.20 -36.30
C ILE A 10 -26.23 21.04 -35.30
N GLN A 11 -26.71 19.87 -35.77
CA GLN A 11 -26.88 18.70 -34.90
C GLN A 11 -25.56 18.22 -34.27
N ARG A 12 -24.45 18.23 -35.03
CA ARG A 12 -23.12 17.88 -34.50
C ARG A 12 -22.66 18.86 -33.42
N TYR A 13 -22.86 20.16 -33.62
CA TYR A 13 -22.46 21.17 -32.65
C TYR A 13 -23.34 21.19 -31.38
N CYS A 14 -24.55 20.63 -31.43
CA CYS A 14 -25.34 20.34 -30.22
C CYS A 14 -24.81 19.14 -29.42
N ILE A 15 -24.14 18.20 -30.08
CA ILE A 15 -23.70 16.92 -29.50
C ILE A 15 -22.25 17.00 -28.98
N TYR A 16 -21.35 17.58 -29.77
CA TYR A 16 -19.92 17.58 -29.49
C TYR A 16 -19.57 18.19 -28.14
N PRO A 17 -20.15 19.32 -27.69
CA PRO A 17 -19.86 19.85 -26.37
C PRO A 17 -20.25 18.89 -25.23
N LYS A 18 -21.36 18.14 -25.37
CA LYS A 18 -21.80 17.13 -24.39
C LYS A 18 -20.79 15.96 -24.32
N ILE A 19 -20.30 15.49 -25.46
CA ILE A 19 -19.26 14.45 -25.52
C ILE A 19 -17.95 14.97 -24.92
N ALA A 20 -17.56 16.21 -25.23
CA ALA A 20 -16.34 16.82 -24.72
C ALA A 20 -16.35 16.92 -23.19
N VAL A 21 -17.46 17.39 -22.58
CA VAL A 21 -17.60 17.44 -21.12
C VAL A 21 -17.46 16.05 -20.49
N VAL A 22 -18.13 15.03 -21.05
CA VAL A 22 -18.00 13.65 -20.54
C VAL A 22 -16.57 13.14 -20.69
N ALA A 23 -15.93 13.34 -21.84
CA ALA A 23 -14.55 12.92 -22.07
C ALA A 23 -13.58 13.58 -21.08
N LEU A 24 -13.74 14.88 -20.83
CA LEU A 24 -12.93 15.63 -19.86
C LEU A 24 -13.10 15.05 -18.45
N ILE A 25 -14.33 14.90 -17.97
CA ILE A 25 -14.62 14.37 -16.63
C ILE A 25 -14.05 12.95 -16.48
N PHE A 26 -14.31 12.07 -17.44
CA PHE A 26 -13.89 10.67 -17.35
C PHE A 26 -12.39 10.47 -17.52
N SER A 27 -11.65 11.41 -18.13
CA SER A 27 -10.18 11.38 -18.07
C SER A 27 -9.66 11.54 -16.63
N PHE A 28 -10.30 12.35 -15.79
CA PHE A 28 -9.91 12.49 -14.38
C PHE A 28 -10.40 11.31 -13.54
N VAL A 29 -11.64 10.86 -13.76
CA VAL A 29 -12.19 9.68 -13.06
C VAL A 29 -11.32 8.45 -13.29
N GLN A 30 -10.84 8.23 -14.53
CA GLN A 30 -9.98 7.09 -14.84
C GLN A 30 -8.64 7.17 -14.11
N CYS A 31 -8.02 8.36 -14.02
CA CYS A 31 -6.81 8.56 -13.22
C CYS A 31 -7.07 8.30 -11.73
N ALA A 32 -8.18 8.81 -11.20
CA ALA A 32 -8.55 8.64 -9.80
C ALA A 32 -8.83 7.17 -9.45
N LEU A 33 -9.37 6.38 -10.39
CA LEU A 33 -9.69 4.97 -10.21
C LEU A 33 -8.46 4.08 -10.01
N ILE A 34 -7.30 4.45 -10.55
CA ILE A 34 -6.05 3.68 -10.39
C ILE A 34 -5.66 3.57 -8.91
N VAL A 35 -5.79 4.67 -8.16
CA VAL A 35 -5.34 4.75 -6.76
C VAL A 35 -6.00 3.69 -5.86
N PRO A 36 -7.35 3.61 -5.74
CA PRO A 36 -7.97 2.60 -4.89
C PRO A 36 -7.73 1.17 -5.39
N LEU A 37 -7.58 0.94 -6.70
CA LEU A 37 -7.31 -0.40 -7.23
C LEU A 37 -5.91 -0.91 -6.84
N GLU A 38 -4.90 -0.05 -6.90
CA GLU A 38 -3.54 -0.37 -6.43
C GLU A 38 -3.50 -0.48 -4.90
N MET A 39 -4.20 0.40 -4.17
CA MET A 39 -4.29 0.32 -2.71
C MET A 39 -4.89 -1.00 -2.23
N ILE A 40 -5.90 -1.54 -2.92
CA ILE A 40 -6.45 -2.87 -2.60
C ILE A 40 -5.37 -3.95 -2.78
N ASP A 41 -4.56 -3.87 -3.84
CA ASP A 41 -3.51 -4.87 -4.07
C ASP A 41 -2.44 -4.83 -2.98
N ASP A 42 -1.96 -3.62 -2.65
CA ASP A 42 -0.93 -3.40 -1.64
C ASP A 42 -1.42 -3.81 -0.24
N LEU A 43 -2.62 -3.38 0.14
CA LEU A 43 -3.13 -3.56 1.51
C LEU A 43 -3.63 -4.99 1.75
N VAL A 44 -4.30 -5.60 0.77
CA VAL A 44 -4.91 -6.92 0.93
C VAL A 44 -3.93 -8.04 0.59
N PHE A 45 -3.14 -7.89 -0.47
CA PHE A 45 -2.29 -8.98 -0.98
C PHE A 45 -0.80 -8.80 -0.71
N GLN A 46 -0.37 -7.67 -0.13
CA GLN A 46 1.03 -7.37 0.20
C GLN A 46 1.98 -7.52 -1.00
N ASN A 47 1.47 -7.32 -2.21
CA ASN A 47 2.33 -7.20 -3.38
C ASN A 47 3.01 -5.84 -3.33
N LYS A 48 4.30 -5.78 -3.60
CA LYS A 48 5.01 -4.50 -3.72
C LYS A 48 5.15 -4.19 -5.20
N GLY A 49 4.37 -3.23 -5.68
CA GLY A 49 4.56 -2.64 -7.00
C GLY A 49 3.28 -2.46 -7.80
N PHE A 50 3.32 -1.48 -8.71
CA PHE A 50 2.19 -1.14 -9.56
C PHE A 50 1.89 -2.20 -10.62
N GLN A 51 0.62 -2.44 -10.91
CA GLN A 51 0.25 -3.26 -12.06
C GLN A 51 0.55 -2.50 -13.36
N PRO A 52 1.51 -2.96 -14.19
CA PRO A 52 1.81 -2.25 -15.43
C PRO A 52 0.62 -2.32 -16.39
N THR A 53 -0.04 -3.48 -16.49
CA THR A 53 -1.18 -3.68 -17.40
C THR A 53 -2.38 -2.80 -17.06
N GLY A 54 -2.77 -2.73 -15.78
CA GLY A 54 -3.88 -1.90 -15.30
C GLY A 54 -3.62 -0.42 -15.54
N MET A 55 -2.44 0.03 -15.11
CA MET A 55 -1.99 1.41 -15.28
C MET A 55 -1.91 1.83 -16.75
N PHE A 56 -1.25 1.05 -17.61
CA PHE A 56 -1.14 1.37 -19.04
C PHE A 56 -2.49 1.37 -19.75
N THR A 57 -3.40 0.47 -19.35
CA THR A 57 -4.77 0.45 -19.89
C THR A 57 -5.52 1.73 -19.52
N ALA A 58 -5.45 2.13 -18.24
CA ALA A 58 -6.06 3.36 -17.77
C ALA A 58 -5.49 4.60 -18.47
N LEU A 59 -4.15 4.70 -18.58
CA LEU A 59 -3.47 5.77 -19.29
C LEU A 59 -3.83 5.81 -20.79
N GLY A 60 -3.96 4.65 -21.44
CA GLY A 60 -4.43 4.54 -22.82
C GLY A 60 -5.81 5.16 -23.01
N PHE A 61 -6.75 4.88 -22.10
CA PHE A 61 -8.08 5.51 -22.13
C PHE A 61 -8.03 7.01 -21.85
N VAL A 62 -7.18 7.47 -20.93
CA VAL A 62 -6.99 8.91 -20.68
C VAL A 62 -6.54 9.63 -21.95
N ILE A 63 -5.57 9.06 -22.68
CA ILE A 63 -5.11 9.63 -23.96
C ILE A 63 -6.25 9.70 -24.97
N ILE A 64 -7.04 8.63 -25.10
CA ILE A 64 -8.20 8.59 -26.01
C ILE A 64 -9.22 9.66 -25.62
N TYR A 65 -9.54 9.80 -24.32
CA TYR A 65 -10.47 10.81 -23.84
C TYR A 65 -9.97 12.24 -24.13
N VAL A 66 -8.69 12.52 -23.92
CA VAL A 66 -8.10 13.83 -24.20
C VAL A 66 -8.17 14.15 -25.69
N ILE A 67 -7.89 13.19 -26.58
CA ILE A 67 -8.01 13.37 -28.03
C ILE A 67 -9.46 13.67 -28.41
N ILE A 68 -10.42 12.92 -27.87
CA ILE A 68 -11.85 13.12 -28.13
C ILE A 68 -12.32 14.48 -27.61
N PHE A 69 -11.90 14.86 -26.40
CA PHE A 69 -12.17 16.17 -25.81
C PHE A 69 -11.66 17.29 -26.72
N CYS A 70 -10.39 17.25 -27.11
CA CYS A 70 -9.79 18.26 -27.97
C CYS A 70 -10.53 18.38 -29.31
N PHE A 71 -10.85 17.25 -29.95
CA PHE A 71 -11.60 17.25 -31.19
C PHE A 71 -13.01 17.83 -31.02
N CYS A 72 -13.75 17.38 -30.02
CA CYS A 72 -15.13 17.78 -29.78
C CYS A 72 -15.27 19.21 -29.22
N ALA A 73 -14.23 19.75 -28.56
CA ALA A 73 -14.20 21.13 -28.10
C ALA A 73 -13.82 22.10 -29.23
N LEU A 74 -12.82 21.74 -30.05
CA LEU A 74 -12.31 22.63 -31.09
C LEU A 74 -13.19 22.65 -32.34
N ALA A 75 -13.78 21.52 -32.74
CA ALA A 75 -14.58 21.44 -33.95
C ALA A 75 -15.81 22.39 -33.96
N PRO A 76 -16.59 22.51 -32.86
CA PRO A 76 -17.65 23.52 -32.75
C PRO A 76 -17.07 24.93 -32.68
N LYS A 77 -16.02 25.17 -31.89
CA LYS A 77 -15.43 26.51 -31.71
C LYS A 77 -14.95 27.11 -33.04
N PHE A 78 -14.16 26.37 -33.82
CA PHE A 78 -13.72 26.84 -35.14
C PHE A 78 -14.86 26.85 -36.17
N GLY A 79 -15.76 25.87 -36.09
CA GLY A 79 -16.92 25.78 -36.96
C GLY A 79 -17.87 26.97 -36.84
N MET A 80 -18.17 27.36 -35.61
CA MET A 80 -19.07 28.46 -35.26
C MET A 80 -18.47 29.84 -35.58
N ASN A 81 -17.15 29.95 -35.51
CA ASN A 81 -16.43 31.14 -35.97
C ASN A 81 -16.35 31.25 -37.51
N GLY A 82 -16.69 30.18 -38.23
CA GLY A 82 -16.65 30.14 -39.68
C GLY A 82 -17.72 31.00 -40.36
N LYS A 83 -17.41 31.49 -41.57
CA LYS A 83 -18.33 32.32 -42.39
C LYS A 83 -19.71 31.68 -42.59
N LYS A 84 -19.77 30.34 -42.73
CA LYS A 84 -21.01 29.59 -42.91
C LYS A 84 -21.93 29.68 -41.69
N TRP A 85 -21.38 29.55 -40.49
CA TRP A 85 -22.17 29.65 -39.25
C TRP A 85 -22.64 31.08 -39.00
N LYS A 86 -21.75 32.07 -39.17
CA LYS A 86 -22.11 33.51 -39.07
C LYS A 86 -23.21 33.91 -40.04
N SER A 87 -23.19 33.37 -41.27
CA SER A 87 -24.27 33.58 -42.25
C SER A 87 -25.60 32.98 -41.76
N LEU A 88 -25.59 31.79 -41.14
CA LEU A 88 -26.80 31.18 -40.59
C LEU A 88 -27.37 31.97 -39.40
N ILE A 89 -26.51 32.55 -38.55
CA ILE A 89 -26.94 33.45 -37.46
C ILE A 89 -27.66 34.67 -38.06
N GLY A 90 -27.03 35.34 -39.03
CA GLY A 90 -27.58 36.56 -39.65
C GLY A 90 -28.90 36.35 -40.40
N ARG A 91 -29.15 35.15 -40.94
CA ARG A 91 -30.40 34.83 -41.67
C ARG A 91 -31.65 34.84 -40.80
N LEU A 92 -31.55 34.49 -39.51
CA LEU A 92 -32.68 34.41 -38.59
C LEU A 92 -32.51 35.29 -37.34
N ASN A 93 -31.46 36.13 -37.31
CA ASN A 93 -31.08 36.96 -36.17
C ASN A 93 -31.09 36.20 -34.84
N VAL A 94 -30.46 35.02 -34.82
CA VAL A 94 -30.47 34.12 -33.66
C VAL A 94 -29.57 34.67 -32.56
N LYS A 95 -30.11 34.78 -31.34
CA LYS A 95 -29.34 35.23 -30.17
C LYS A 95 -28.20 34.25 -29.87
N GLN A 96 -27.00 34.77 -29.62
CA GLN A 96 -25.83 34.02 -29.20
C GLN A 96 -25.24 34.69 -27.95
N SER A 97 -24.70 33.88 -27.04
CA SER A 97 -23.82 34.35 -25.97
C SER A 97 -22.36 34.29 -26.45
N GLU A 98 -21.54 35.24 -25.99
CA GLU A 98 -20.09 35.24 -26.21
C GLU A 98 -19.42 35.79 -24.94
N THR A 99 -19.16 34.91 -23.98
CA THR A 99 -18.47 35.28 -22.73
C THR A 99 -16.96 35.25 -22.92
N ASP A 100 -16.27 36.28 -22.42
CA ASP A 100 -14.80 36.31 -22.42
C ASP A 100 -14.22 35.58 -21.20
N TYR A 101 -13.83 34.32 -21.42
CA TYR A 101 -13.21 33.45 -20.41
C TYR A 101 -11.69 33.65 -20.27
N SER A 102 -11.08 34.58 -21.01
CA SER A 102 -9.61 34.74 -21.03
C SER A 102 -8.99 34.99 -19.65
N LYS A 103 -9.63 35.83 -18.84
CA LYS A 103 -9.18 36.14 -17.47
C LYS A 103 -9.19 34.93 -16.56
N GLU A 104 -10.24 34.12 -16.63
CA GLU A 104 -10.41 32.91 -15.79
C GLU A 104 -9.39 31.84 -16.19
N VAL A 105 -9.19 31.62 -17.49
CA VAL A 105 -8.18 30.69 -18.00
C VAL A 105 -6.77 31.14 -17.62
N SER A 106 -6.44 32.42 -17.80
CA SER A 106 -5.13 32.96 -17.42
C SER A 106 -4.87 32.85 -15.92
N ALA A 107 -5.87 33.14 -15.08
CA ALA A 107 -5.76 33.02 -13.63
C ALA A 107 -5.57 31.56 -13.18
N ALA A 108 -6.28 30.62 -13.81
CA ALA A 108 -6.16 29.20 -13.50
C ALA A 108 -4.78 28.64 -13.90
N LEU A 109 -4.29 28.98 -15.10
CA LEU A 109 -2.96 28.57 -15.57
C LEU A 109 -1.83 29.19 -14.73
N ALA A 110 -1.96 30.47 -14.36
CA ALA A 110 -1.01 31.13 -13.47
C ALA A 110 -1.00 30.48 -12.09
N SER A 111 -2.18 30.16 -11.53
CA SER A 111 -2.29 29.46 -10.24
C SER A 111 -1.66 28.07 -10.28
N GLN A 112 -1.84 27.32 -11.38
CA GLN A 112 -1.22 26.01 -11.56
C GLN A 112 0.31 26.10 -11.69
N ALA A 113 0.81 27.08 -12.45
CA ALA A 113 2.25 27.29 -12.64
C ALA A 113 2.95 27.72 -11.34
N VAL A 114 2.36 28.68 -10.61
CA VAL A 114 2.83 29.12 -9.29
C VAL A 114 2.74 27.96 -8.29
N GLY A 115 1.64 27.20 -8.31
CA GLY A 115 1.47 26.02 -7.47
C GLY A 115 2.57 24.98 -7.68
N ARG A 116 2.91 24.67 -8.94
CA ARG A 116 4.01 23.76 -9.28
C ARG A 116 5.37 24.30 -8.81
N PHE A 117 5.62 25.59 -8.97
CA PHE A 117 6.86 26.21 -8.51
C PHE A 117 7.01 26.17 -6.98
N LEU A 118 5.95 26.53 -6.24
CA LEU A 118 5.94 26.50 -4.78
C LEU A 118 6.00 25.08 -4.21
N LYS A 119 5.47 24.07 -4.91
CA LYS A 119 5.55 22.65 -4.55
C LYS A 119 6.99 22.10 -4.55
N GLU A 120 7.88 22.68 -5.36
CA GLU A 120 9.30 22.33 -5.43
C GLU A 120 10.14 23.06 -4.36
N SER A 121 9.52 23.84 -3.46
CA SER A 121 10.24 24.54 -2.38
C SER A 121 10.60 23.62 -1.22
N ASP A 122 11.76 23.84 -0.62
CA ASP A 122 12.20 23.19 0.63
C ASP A 122 11.40 23.64 1.86
N ASN A 123 10.57 24.69 1.74
CA ASN A 123 9.71 25.15 2.83
C ASN A 123 8.36 24.42 2.83
N ASP A 124 8.06 23.70 3.90
CA ASP A 124 6.82 22.91 4.04
C ASP A 124 5.54 23.74 3.87
N THR A 125 5.54 25.00 4.31
CA THR A 125 4.39 25.91 4.12
C THR A 125 4.23 26.30 2.65
N ALA A 126 5.32 26.64 1.98
CA ALA A 126 5.32 26.92 0.54
C ALA A 126 4.89 25.69 -0.27
N LYS A 127 5.35 24.49 0.13
CA LYS A 127 4.99 23.21 -0.48
C LYS A 127 3.50 22.88 -0.34
N ASN A 128 2.93 23.10 0.84
CA ASN A 128 1.51 22.87 1.11
C ASN A 128 0.62 23.87 0.34
N ILE A 129 0.99 25.15 0.34
CA ILE A 129 0.31 26.18 -0.47
C ILE A 129 0.45 25.85 -1.97
N GLY A 130 1.62 25.42 -2.41
CA GLY A 130 1.88 25.02 -3.79
C GLY A 130 1.02 23.85 -4.24
N SER A 131 0.87 22.84 -3.39
CA SER A 131 -0.01 21.68 -3.64
C SER A 131 -1.48 22.12 -3.74
N ALA A 132 -1.95 22.97 -2.82
CA ALA A 132 -3.32 23.48 -2.85
C ALA A 132 -3.59 24.36 -4.09
N MET A 133 -2.66 25.23 -4.48
CA MET A 133 -2.78 26.09 -5.65
C MET A 133 -2.74 25.30 -6.96
N GLN A 134 -1.93 24.24 -7.04
CA GLN A 134 -1.91 23.35 -8.20
C GLN A 134 -3.26 22.65 -8.40
N VAL A 135 -3.87 22.17 -7.31
CA VAL A 135 -5.21 21.54 -7.33
C VAL A 135 -6.29 22.57 -7.68
N ALA A 136 -6.28 23.74 -7.03
CA ALA A 136 -7.26 24.80 -7.30
C ALA A 136 -7.19 25.29 -8.76
N GLY A 137 -5.98 25.49 -9.30
CA GLY A 137 -5.79 25.87 -10.70
C GLY A 137 -6.29 24.80 -11.68
N ALA A 138 -6.07 23.52 -11.37
CA ALA A 138 -6.57 22.41 -12.18
C ALA A 138 -8.12 22.32 -12.16
N VAL A 139 -8.73 22.40 -10.99
CA VAL A 139 -10.20 22.38 -10.83
C VAL A 139 -10.84 23.58 -11.55
N SER A 140 -10.27 24.77 -11.38
CA SER A 140 -10.74 25.98 -12.06
C SER A 140 -10.69 25.85 -13.58
N THR A 141 -9.57 25.34 -14.13
CA THR A 141 -9.42 25.11 -15.59
C THR A 141 -10.49 24.15 -16.12
N VAL A 142 -10.80 23.08 -15.37
CA VAL A 142 -11.85 22.12 -15.75
C VAL A 142 -13.23 22.78 -15.72
N SER A 143 -13.55 23.54 -14.68
CA SER A 143 -14.84 24.24 -14.57
C SER A 143 -15.04 25.23 -15.73
N THR A 144 -14.07 26.11 -15.96
CA THR A 144 -14.13 27.08 -17.08
C THR A 144 -14.25 26.37 -18.43
N SER A 145 -13.56 25.25 -18.63
CA SER A 145 -13.68 24.46 -19.86
C SER A 145 -15.09 23.88 -20.04
N ILE A 146 -15.73 23.45 -18.95
CA ILE A 146 -17.12 22.96 -18.97
C ILE A 146 -18.09 24.12 -19.28
N ASP A 147 -17.89 25.29 -18.67
CA ASP A 147 -18.72 26.47 -18.91
C ASP A 147 -18.64 26.93 -20.37
N MET A 148 -17.43 27.00 -20.93
CA MET A 148 -17.20 27.30 -22.35
C MET A 148 -17.91 26.29 -23.28
N LEU A 149 -17.88 25.01 -22.95
CA LEU A 149 -18.56 23.96 -23.72
C LEU A 149 -20.07 24.03 -23.58
N SER A 150 -20.57 24.30 -22.38
CA SER A 150 -21.99 24.52 -22.10
C SER A 150 -22.53 25.70 -22.91
N GLU A 151 -21.78 26.80 -22.96
CA GLU A 151 -22.12 27.97 -23.76
C GLU A 151 -22.14 27.64 -25.27
N ALA A 152 -21.10 26.97 -25.77
CA ALA A 152 -21.06 26.54 -27.17
C ALA A 152 -22.22 25.60 -27.53
N GLY A 153 -22.57 24.69 -26.61
CA GLY A 153 -23.72 23.80 -26.74
C GLY A 153 -25.04 24.56 -26.80
N SER A 154 -25.28 25.45 -25.84
CA SER A 154 -26.48 26.30 -25.77
C SER A 154 -26.64 27.17 -27.02
N ASN A 155 -25.55 27.75 -27.52
CA ASN A 155 -25.54 28.51 -28.77
C ASN A 155 -25.93 27.66 -29.99
N ALA A 156 -25.49 26.40 -30.05
CA ALA A 156 -25.90 25.46 -31.09
C ALA A 156 -27.36 24.99 -30.92
N GLU A 157 -27.83 24.79 -29.69
CA GLU A 157 -29.22 24.44 -29.39
C GLU A 157 -30.18 25.59 -29.77
N ASN A 158 -29.82 26.84 -29.49
CA ASN A 158 -30.56 28.02 -29.94
C ASN A 158 -30.71 28.05 -31.47
N MET A 159 -29.66 27.68 -32.21
CA MET A 159 -29.72 27.52 -33.66
C MET A 159 -30.62 26.35 -34.06
N ALA A 160 -30.56 25.21 -33.37
CA ALA A 160 -31.44 24.09 -33.64
C ALA A 160 -32.93 24.47 -33.43
N HIS A 161 -33.25 25.21 -32.37
CA HIS A 161 -34.60 25.72 -32.10
C HIS A 161 -35.06 26.72 -33.17
N ALA A 162 -34.23 27.69 -33.54
CA ALA A 162 -34.56 28.70 -34.55
C ALA A 162 -34.85 28.06 -35.92
N TYR A 163 -34.10 27.02 -36.30
CA TYR A 163 -34.28 26.29 -37.55
C TYR A 163 -35.23 25.08 -37.44
N ARG A 164 -35.88 24.85 -36.27
CA ARG A 164 -36.76 23.70 -35.98
C ARG A 164 -36.13 22.33 -36.28
N ILE A 165 -34.85 22.20 -35.96
CA ILE A 165 -34.08 20.95 -36.15
C ILE A 165 -34.18 20.12 -34.87
N PRO A 166 -34.57 18.83 -34.95
CA PRO A 166 -34.56 17.97 -33.77
C PRO A 166 -33.13 17.71 -33.30
N ILE A 167 -32.90 17.92 -32.00
CA ILE A 167 -31.64 17.62 -31.32
C ILE A 167 -31.59 16.11 -31.06
N PRO A 168 -30.55 15.39 -31.51
CA PRO A 168 -30.45 13.95 -31.26
C PRO A 168 -30.24 13.66 -29.76
N ASP A 169 -30.97 12.69 -29.23
CA ASP A 169 -30.74 12.17 -27.88
C ASP A 169 -29.58 11.15 -27.90
N ILE A 170 -28.53 11.45 -27.13
CA ILE A 170 -27.31 10.66 -27.04
C ILE A 170 -27.05 10.15 -25.61
N LYS A 171 -28.01 10.27 -24.68
CA LYS A 171 -27.81 9.91 -23.25
C LYS A 171 -27.25 8.50 -23.06
N LYS A 172 -27.81 7.51 -23.74
CA LYS A 172 -27.35 6.10 -23.66
C LYS A 172 -25.93 5.93 -24.18
N GLN A 173 -25.56 6.64 -25.24
CA GLN A 173 -24.21 6.60 -25.81
C GLN A 173 -23.19 7.25 -24.88
N LEU A 174 -23.55 8.36 -24.22
CA LEU A 174 -22.69 8.99 -23.22
C LEU A 174 -22.47 8.09 -22.01
N ILE A 175 -23.51 7.40 -21.53
CA ILE A 175 -23.39 6.42 -20.43
C ILE A 175 -22.47 5.26 -20.85
N ALA A 176 -22.67 4.70 -22.04
CA ALA A 176 -21.82 3.62 -22.54
C ALA A 176 -20.36 4.07 -22.70
N PHE A 177 -20.13 5.26 -23.25
CA PHE A 177 -18.81 5.87 -23.43
C PHE A 177 -18.08 6.06 -22.10
N ALA A 178 -18.81 6.42 -21.04
CA ALA A 178 -18.30 6.57 -19.68
C ALA A 178 -17.99 5.23 -18.97
N VAL A 179 -18.94 4.30 -19.01
CA VAL A 179 -18.90 3.08 -18.17
C VAL A 179 -18.00 1.99 -18.75
N ILE A 180 -17.98 1.81 -20.09
CA ILE A 180 -17.24 0.72 -20.72
C ILE A 180 -15.73 0.78 -20.38
N PRO A 181 -15.04 1.94 -20.49
CA PRO A 181 -13.63 2.03 -20.14
C PRO A 181 -13.32 1.76 -18.67
N ILE A 182 -14.25 2.10 -17.75
CA ILE A 182 -14.10 1.80 -16.32
C ILE A 182 -14.15 0.29 -16.11
N LEU A 183 -15.15 -0.40 -16.68
CA LEU A 183 -15.27 -1.85 -16.55
C LEU A 183 -14.06 -2.59 -17.13
N ILE A 184 -13.51 -2.10 -18.24
CA ILE A 184 -12.30 -2.67 -18.84
C ILE A 184 -11.12 -2.51 -17.88
N VAL A 185 -10.89 -1.33 -17.31
CA VAL A 185 -9.80 -1.11 -16.35
C VAL A 185 -10.00 -1.97 -15.10
N VAL A 186 -11.17 -2.01 -14.50
CA VAL A 186 -11.42 -2.89 -13.34
C VAL A 186 -11.15 -4.36 -13.70
N GLY A 187 -11.56 -4.78 -14.90
CA GLY A 187 -11.34 -6.13 -15.41
C GLY A 187 -9.87 -6.53 -15.54
N THR A 188 -8.96 -5.59 -15.81
CA THR A 188 -7.52 -5.90 -15.93
C THR A 188 -6.86 -6.19 -14.58
N TYR A 189 -7.43 -5.73 -13.45
CA TYR A 189 -6.93 -6.00 -12.10
C TYR A 189 -7.36 -7.37 -11.55
N ILE A 190 -8.45 -7.95 -12.06
CA ILE A 190 -8.99 -9.24 -11.57
C ILE A 190 -7.94 -10.37 -11.56
N PRO A 191 -7.17 -10.61 -12.65
CA PRO A 191 -6.17 -11.67 -12.66
C PRO A 191 -5.07 -11.48 -11.62
N GLN A 192 -4.70 -10.24 -11.31
CA GLN A 192 -3.70 -9.94 -10.28
C GLN A 192 -4.26 -10.22 -8.89
N TYR A 193 -5.48 -9.82 -8.60
CA TYR A 193 -6.11 -10.14 -7.31
C TYR A 193 -6.24 -11.64 -7.09
N ILE A 194 -6.52 -12.41 -8.14
CA ILE A 194 -6.52 -13.88 -8.07
C ILE A 194 -5.12 -14.40 -7.74
N LYS A 195 -4.08 -13.91 -8.42
CA LYS A 195 -2.68 -14.30 -8.15
C LYS A 195 -2.22 -13.90 -6.75
N GLY A 196 -2.55 -12.67 -6.32
CA GLY A 196 -2.24 -12.15 -4.99
C GLY A 196 -2.89 -12.99 -3.90
N LYS A 197 -4.17 -13.34 -4.08
CA LYS A 197 -4.86 -14.28 -3.19
C LYS A 197 -4.19 -15.64 -3.14
N GLN A 198 -3.87 -16.24 -4.29
CA GLN A 198 -3.20 -17.55 -4.34
C GLN A 198 -1.83 -17.51 -3.64
N ALA A 199 -1.04 -16.47 -3.86
CA ALA A 199 0.25 -16.30 -3.20
C ALA A 199 0.11 -16.12 -1.68
N MET A 200 -0.90 -15.35 -1.24
CA MET A 200 -1.23 -15.19 0.18
C MET A 200 -1.64 -16.52 0.81
N ASP A 201 -2.55 -17.27 0.18
CA ASP A 201 -3.00 -18.57 0.67
C ASP A 201 -1.83 -19.58 0.75
N GLN A 202 -0.92 -19.57 -0.22
CA GLN A 202 0.31 -20.38 -0.21
C GLN A 202 1.24 -20.00 0.96
N ARG A 203 1.44 -18.71 1.22
CA ARG A 203 2.24 -18.21 2.34
C ARG A 203 1.64 -18.61 3.69
N ILE A 204 0.32 -18.48 3.84
CA ILE A 204 -0.40 -18.92 5.05
C ILE A 204 -0.23 -20.43 5.24
N ALA A 205 -0.38 -21.23 4.18
CA ALA A 205 -0.21 -22.68 4.27
C ALA A 205 1.24 -23.08 4.63
N ALA A 206 2.24 -22.41 4.03
CA ALA A 206 3.65 -22.65 4.31
C ALA A 206 4.01 -22.31 5.77
N SER A 207 3.59 -21.14 6.24
CA SER A 207 3.82 -20.71 7.63
C SER A 207 3.06 -21.59 8.63
N ALA A 208 1.79 -21.94 8.37
CA ALA A 208 1.03 -22.85 9.24
C ALA A 208 1.71 -24.22 9.38
N LYS A 209 2.19 -24.79 8.26
CA LYS A 209 2.95 -26.03 8.27
C LYS A 209 4.22 -25.89 9.10
N GLN A 210 4.95 -24.80 8.95
CA GLN A 210 6.22 -24.59 9.65
C GLN A 210 6.03 -24.40 11.16
N VAL A 211 5.04 -23.61 11.57
CA VAL A 211 4.64 -23.41 12.97
C VAL A 211 4.24 -24.73 13.60
N GLU A 212 3.44 -25.55 12.91
CA GLU A 212 3.00 -26.85 13.42
C GLU A 212 4.16 -27.85 13.58
N ILE A 213 5.14 -27.86 12.66
CA ILE A 213 6.34 -28.69 12.80
C ILE A 213 7.14 -28.29 14.05
N VAL A 214 7.36 -27.00 14.27
CA VAL A 214 8.09 -26.49 15.44
C VAL A 214 7.33 -26.81 16.73
N LYS A 215 6.01 -26.60 16.74
CA LYS A 215 5.15 -26.91 17.88
C LYS A 215 5.27 -28.40 18.28
N LYS A 216 5.12 -29.31 17.31
CA LYS A 216 5.25 -30.76 17.54
C LYS A 216 6.64 -31.20 17.99
N ALA A 217 7.69 -30.47 17.60
CA ALA A 217 9.04 -30.75 18.05
C ALA A 217 9.21 -30.43 19.55
N LEU A 218 8.50 -29.41 20.05
CA LEU A 218 8.60 -28.95 21.44
C LEU A 218 7.64 -29.69 22.38
N GLU A 219 6.48 -30.16 21.90
CA GLU A 219 5.46 -30.88 22.70
C GLU A 219 6.00 -32.04 23.57
N PRO A 220 6.95 -32.88 23.12
CA PRO A 220 7.47 -33.98 23.94
C PRO A 220 8.39 -33.53 25.09
N VAL A 221 8.97 -32.33 24.99
CA VAL A 221 10.02 -31.84 25.90
C VAL A 221 9.48 -30.75 26.83
N CYS A 222 8.54 -29.94 26.36
CA CYS A 222 7.98 -28.80 27.08
C CYS A 222 6.72 -29.19 27.86
N VAL A 223 6.55 -28.63 29.06
CA VAL A 223 5.31 -28.77 29.85
C VAL A 223 4.12 -28.03 29.21
N ARG A 224 4.41 -26.99 28.43
CA ARG A 224 3.39 -26.20 27.71
C ARG A 224 3.99 -25.65 26.42
N VAL A 225 3.22 -25.72 25.33
CA VAL A 225 3.59 -25.11 24.05
C VAL A 225 2.46 -24.20 23.57
N HIS A 226 2.78 -22.95 23.27
CA HIS A 226 1.89 -21.98 22.65
C HIS A 226 2.36 -21.67 21.24
N ALA A 227 1.45 -21.59 20.28
CA ALA A 227 1.78 -21.24 18.91
C ALA A 227 0.71 -20.33 18.33
N ASP A 228 1.13 -19.26 17.65
CA ASP A 228 0.23 -18.45 16.84
C ASP A 228 -0.43 -19.32 15.74
N ASN A 229 -1.65 -18.99 15.34
CA ASN A 229 -2.33 -19.64 14.22
C ASN A 229 -2.28 -18.75 12.96
N PRO A 230 -1.48 -19.11 11.93
CA PRO A 230 -1.41 -18.33 10.69
C PRO A 230 -2.74 -18.19 9.95
N ASN A 231 -3.69 -19.11 10.17
CA ASN A 231 -5.01 -19.05 9.53
C ASN A 231 -5.92 -17.97 10.13
N GLU A 232 -5.69 -17.60 11.40
CA GLU A 232 -6.44 -16.56 12.11
C GLU A 232 -5.81 -15.17 11.92
N SER A 233 -4.49 -15.11 11.77
CA SER A 233 -3.72 -13.86 11.73
C SER A 233 -3.11 -13.58 10.34
N ARG A 234 -3.98 -13.45 9.32
CA ARG A 234 -3.61 -13.37 7.89
C ARG A 234 -2.67 -12.23 7.49
N SER A 235 -2.52 -11.20 8.34
CA SER A 235 -1.70 -10.02 8.06
C SER A 235 -0.45 -9.88 8.94
N ARG A 236 -0.10 -10.89 9.74
CA ARG A 236 1.11 -10.82 10.56
C ARG A 236 2.37 -10.99 9.70
N SER A 237 3.39 -10.19 10.00
CA SER A 237 4.72 -10.30 9.39
C SER A 237 5.48 -11.54 9.89
N SER A 238 5.16 -12.01 11.10
CA SER A 238 5.72 -13.20 11.71
C SER A 238 4.74 -13.87 12.69
N TYR A 239 5.03 -15.12 12.99
CA TYR A 239 4.32 -15.99 13.91
C TYR A 239 5.28 -16.50 14.97
N THR A 240 4.78 -16.63 16.18
CA THR A 240 5.55 -17.07 17.34
C THR A 240 5.17 -18.50 17.73
N VAL A 241 6.18 -19.31 18.05
CA VAL A 241 6.02 -20.55 18.81
C VAL A 241 6.82 -20.44 20.11
N MET A 242 6.17 -20.66 21.24
CA MET A 242 6.77 -20.66 22.57
C MET A 242 6.66 -22.04 23.21
N GLY A 243 7.78 -22.63 23.62
CA GLY A 243 7.82 -23.87 24.38
C GLY A 243 8.37 -23.62 25.78
N TYR A 244 7.63 -23.96 26.82
CA TYR A 244 8.05 -23.84 28.21
C TYR A 244 8.58 -25.19 28.69
N LEU A 245 9.88 -25.29 28.96
CA LEU A 245 10.47 -26.44 29.64
C LEU A 245 10.02 -26.49 31.11
N ARG A 246 9.94 -25.33 31.76
CA ARG A 246 9.38 -25.16 33.10
C ARG A 246 8.50 -23.91 33.14
N ASP A 247 7.34 -24.03 33.78
CA ASP A 247 6.34 -22.97 33.92
C ASP A 247 6.20 -22.56 35.40
N SER A 248 7.34 -22.23 36.01
CA SER A 248 7.44 -21.80 37.40
C SER A 248 7.89 -20.34 37.38
N GLY A 249 6.97 -19.37 37.40
CA GLY A 249 7.25 -17.97 37.00
C GLY A 249 8.51 -17.28 37.55
N ALA A 250 9.13 -17.75 38.64
CA ALA A 250 10.44 -17.28 39.13
C ALA A 250 11.66 -17.93 38.46
N THR A 251 11.52 -19.17 38.03
CA THR A 251 12.56 -20.02 37.43
C THR A 251 12.03 -20.63 36.14
N ASP A 252 11.30 -19.83 35.36
CA ASP A 252 10.71 -20.26 34.09
C ASP A 252 11.81 -20.49 33.07
N CYS A 253 11.66 -21.53 32.27
CA CYS A 253 12.59 -21.84 31.19
C CYS A 253 11.77 -22.03 29.93
N TYR A 254 12.05 -21.24 28.91
CA TYR A 254 11.31 -21.31 27.65
C TYR A 254 12.16 -20.96 26.43
N VAL A 255 11.70 -21.46 25.29
CA VAL A 255 12.19 -21.09 23.96
C VAL A 255 11.12 -20.31 23.23
N HIS A 256 11.53 -19.28 22.51
CA HIS A 256 10.73 -18.49 21.58
C HIS A 256 11.29 -18.68 20.18
N VAL A 257 10.46 -19.11 19.24
CA VAL A 257 10.81 -19.31 17.84
C VAL A 257 9.96 -18.38 16.99
N GLN A 258 10.61 -17.57 16.17
CA GLN A 258 9.90 -16.67 15.25
C GLN A 258 9.98 -17.20 13.82
N VAL A 259 8.81 -17.40 13.21
CA VAL A 259 8.62 -17.84 11.83
C VAL A 259 8.05 -16.68 11.02
N ASN A 260 8.67 -16.29 9.92
CA ASN A 260 8.12 -15.23 9.07
C ASN A 260 6.86 -15.68 8.30
N ASN A 261 6.20 -14.74 7.63
CA ASN A 261 4.99 -15.02 6.83
C ASN A 261 5.20 -15.98 5.64
N SER A 262 6.45 -16.31 5.30
CA SER A 262 6.81 -17.26 4.24
C SER A 262 7.12 -18.66 4.78
N GLY A 263 7.03 -18.86 6.09
CA GLY A 263 7.32 -20.15 6.73
C GLY A 263 8.80 -20.42 6.93
N THR A 264 9.62 -19.39 7.13
CA THR A 264 11.04 -19.51 7.46
C THR A 264 11.31 -19.04 8.89
N ILE A 265 12.01 -19.85 9.68
CA ILE A 265 12.51 -19.45 11.01
C ILE A 265 13.55 -18.35 10.83
N ILE A 266 13.34 -17.22 11.50
CA ILE A 266 14.23 -16.05 11.43
C ILE A 266 15.05 -15.82 12.70
N ASN A 267 14.54 -16.30 13.84
CA ASN A 267 15.29 -16.31 15.09
C ASN A 267 14.73 -17.35 16.07
N ILE A 268 15.58 -17.70 17.03
CA ILE A 268 15.28 -18.49 18.21
C ILE A 268 15.88 -17.77 19.41
N SER A 269 15.09 -17.64 20.49
CA SER A 269 15.56 -17.12 21.77
C SER A 269 15.26 -18.11 22.87
N TYR A 270 16.26 -18.39 23.70
CA TYR A 270 16.14 -19.19 24.91
C TYR A 270 16.22 -18.27 26.12
N VAL A 271 15.38 -18.54 27.11
CA VAL A 271 15.28 -17.75 28.34
C VAL A 271 15.24 -18.68 29.53
N GLU A 272 16.08 -18.39 30.53
CA GLU A 272 16.15 -19.11 31.80
C GLU A 272 16.02 -18.13 32.96
N GLY A 273 15.10 -18.41 33.89
CA GLY A 273 14.99 -17.70 35.15
C GLY A 273 16.07 -18.14 36.15
N VAL A 274 16.71 -17.17 36.79
CA VAL A 274 17.81 -17.39 37.74
C VAL A 274 17.26 -17.49 39.16
N ASP A 275 17.59 -18.59 39.84
CA ASP A 275 17.24 -18.82 41.24
C ASP A 275 18.31 -18.21 42.14
N ILE A 276 17.99 -17.10 42.78
CA ILE A 276 18.89 -16.38 43.68
C ILE A 276 19.26 -17.16 44.95
N ASN A 277 18.55 -18.26 45.25
CA ASN A 277 18.87 -19.13 46.37
C ASN A 277 19.96 -20.16 46.03
N LYS A 278 20.40 -20.20 44.77
CA LYS A 278 21.48 -21.04 44.27
C LYS A 278 22.69 -20.19 43.92
N SER A 279 23.86 -20.83 43.81
CA SER A 279 25.06 -20.13 43.35
C SER A 279 24.96 -19.74 41.87
N LEU A 280 25.82 -18.82 41.42
CA LEU A 280 25.91 -18.46 40.00
C LEU A 280 26.33 -19.67 39.16
N GLU A 281 27.25 -20.51 39.66
CA GLU A 281 27.67 -21.75 39.01
C GLU A 281 26.50 -22.73 38.84
N GLU A 282 25.69 -22.91 39.89
CA GLU A 282 24.51 -23.79 39.83
C GLU A 282 23.48 -23.30 38.80
N ASN A 283 23.23 -21.99 38.76
CA ASN A 283 22.34 -21.38 37.77
C ASN A 283 22.88 -21.52 36.35
N LEU A 284 24.19 -21.31 36.14
CA LEU A 284 24.81 -21.45 34.82
C LEU A 284 24.77 -22.90 34.32
N MET A 285 25.11 -23.86 35.19
CA MET A 285 25.04 -25.30 34.84
C MET A 285 23.61 -25.72 34.49
N GLN A 286 22.61 -25.22 35.22
CA GLN A 286 21.20 -25.48 34.92
C GLN A 286 20.81 -24.87 33.56
N THR A 287 21.20 -23.63 33.31
CA THR A 287 20.96 -22.91 32.04
C THR A 287 21.54 -23.68 30.85
N GLU A 288 22.81 -24.10 30.92
CA GLU A 288 23.45 -24.86 29.84
C GLU A 288 22.72 -26.19 29.58
N LYS A 289 22.32 -26.90 30.64
CA LYS A 289 21.57 -28.16 30.55
C LYS A 289 20.20 -27.98 29.89
N ASP A 290 19.47 -26.94 30.28
CA ASP A 290 18.11 -26.70 29.79
C ASP A 290 18.09 -26.18 28.36
N PHE A 291 19.01 -25.27 28.03
CA PHE A 291 19.17 -24.79 26.67
C PHE A 291 19.57 -25.94 25.74
N ALA A 292 20.50 -26.82 26.16
CA ALA A 292 20.83 -28.02 25.40
C ALA A 292 19.62 -28.95 25.22
N THR A 293 18.77 -29.08 26.24
CA THR A 293 17.54 -29.89 26.17
C THR A 293 16.55 -29.32 25.15
N LEU A 294 16.34 -28.00 25.14
CA LEU A 294 15.47 -27.32 24.18
C LEU A 294 16.04 -27.37 22.76
N GLN A 295 17.34 -27.09 22.59
CA GLN A 295 18.06 -27.12 21.32
C GLN A 295 17.97 -28.49 20.63
N LYS A 296 18.02 -29.57 21.42
CA LYS A 296 17.90 -30.94 20.90
C LYS A 296 16.59 -31.19 20.15
N SER A 297 15.52 -30.46 20.48
CA SER A 297 14.23 -30.55 19.78
C SER A 297 14.31 -30.09 18.31
N PHE A 298 15.33 -29.28 17.97
CA PHE A 298 15.55 -28.76 16.63
C PHE A 298 16.55 -29.57 15.81
N GLU A 299 17.22 -30.56 16.41
CA GLU A 299 18.17 -31.43 15.71
C GLU A 299 17.44 -32.23 14.61
N ASN A 300 17.93 -32.12 13.37
CA ASN A 300 17.37 -32.78 12.19
C ASN A 300 15.91 -32.38 11.86
N LEU A 301 15.43 -31.26 12.40
CA LEU A 301 14.09 -30.78 12.09
C LEU A 301 14.05 -30.31 10.63
N ASN A 302 13.16 -30.91 9.82
CA ASN A 302 13.02 -30.54 8.42
C ASN A 302 12.23 -29.22 8.28
N VAL A 303 12.93 -28.10 8.47
CA VAL A 303 12.35 -26.75 8.55
C VAL A 303 13.10 -25.77 7.65
N SER A 304 12.39 -24.77 7.16
CA SER A 304 13.03 -23.63 6.51
C SER A 304 13.58 -22.69 7.59
N VAL A 305 14.86 -22.34 7.49
CA VAL A 305 15.53 -21.39 8.38
C VAL A 305 16.35 -20.41 7.53
N SER A 306 16.41 -19.13 7.95
CA SER A 306 17.11 -18.06 7.23
C SER A 306 18.62 -18.29 7.18
N ASN A 307 19.19 -18.83 8.25
CA ASN A 307 20.56 -19.28 8.33
C ASN A 307 20.60 -20.62 9.08
N PRO A 308 21.11 -21.72 8.48
CA PRO A 308 21.24 -23.02 9.14
C PRO A 308 21.94 -22.96 10.50
N GLU A 309 22.85 -22.00 10.68
CA GLU A 309 23.60 -21.84 11.93
C GLU A 309 22.75 -21.46 13.13
N ILE A 310 21.55 -20.90 12.92
CA ILE A 310 20.57 -20.63 13.99
C ILE A 310 20.15 -21.93 14.70
N LEU A 311 20.11 -23.06 13.98
CA LEU A 311 19.71 -24.36 14.53
C LEU A 311 20.90 -25.16 15.08
N SER A 312 22.11 -24.92 14.57
CA SER A 312 23.31 -25.69 14.96
C SER A 312 24.13 -25.05 16.07
N TYR A 313 23.88 -23.78 16.41
CA TYR A 313 24.63 -23.09 17.46
C TYR A 313 24.12 -23.52 18.85
N GLN A 314 24.94 -24.31 19.57
CA GLN A 314 24.50 -25.02 20.78
C GLN A 314 25.13 -24.52 22.10
N ALA A 315 26.06 -23.57 22.08
CA ALA A 315 26.84 -23.21 23.27
C ALA A 315 26.68 -21.75 23.68
N ILE A 316 26.55 -21.49 24.98
CA ILE A 316 26.65 -20.12 25.51
C ILE A 316 28.12 -19.65 25.38
N PRO A 317 28.39 -18.45 24.82
CA PRO A 317 29.75 -17.94 24.64
C PRO A 317 30.55 -17.91 25.94
N GLN A 318 31.80 -18.37 25.90
CA GLN A 318 32.65 -18.46 27.10
C GLN A 318 32.82 -17.09 27.80
N GLN A 319 32.94 -16.01 27.02
CA GLN A 319 33.06 -14.66 27.57
C GLN A 319 31.84 -14.27 28.42
N PHE A 320 30.62 -14.62 28.00
CA PHE A 320 29.41 -14.39 28.79
C PHE A 320 29.45 -15.20 30.08
N LYS A 321 29.89 -16.46 30.02
CA LYS A 321 29.99 -17.35 31.18
C LYS A 321 30.97 -16.80 32.22
N ASP A 322 32.15 -16.36 31.78
CA ASP A 322 33.17 -15.80 32.67
C ASP A 322 32.67 -14.51 33.33
N GLU A 323 31.96 -13.64 32.59
CA GLU A 323 31.38 -12.41 33.16
C GLU A 323 30.24 -12.70 34.13
N PHE A 324 29.39 -13.69 33.83
CA PHE A 324 28.31 -14.12 34.72
C PHE A 324 28.86 -14.65 36.06
N LEU A 325 29.86 -15.53 36.01
CA LEU A 325 30.45 -16.15 37.21
C LEU A 325 31.24 -15.16 38.08
N ASN A 326 31.83 -14.14 37.49
CA ASN A 326 32.52 -13.06 38.22
C ASN A 326 31.58 -11.93 38.67
N GLY A 327 30.29 -12.03 38.32
CA GLY A 327 29.29 -11.01 38.54
C GLY A 327 28.54 -11.12 39.87
N THR A 328 27.37 -10.49 39.92
CA THR A 328 26.41 -10.58 41.04
C THR A 328 25.00 -10.70 40.48
N PHE A 329 24.04 -11.13 41.31
CA PHE A 329 22.62 -11.18 40.92
C PHE A 329 21.98 -9.81 40.67
N TYR A 330 22.69 -8.72 40.95
CA TYR A 330 22.17 -7.36 40.98
C TYR A 330 22.76 -6.46 39.90
N LYS A 331 23.46 -7.04 38.91
CA LYS A 331 24.10 -6.29 37.84
C LYS A 331 23.79 -6.91 36.49
N SER A 332 23.00 -6.18 35.70
CA SER A 332 22.74 -6.54 34.30
C SER A 332 23.97 -6.36 33.42
N PHE A 333 24.13 -7.23 32.43
CA PHE A 333 25.13 -7.06 31.37
C PHE A 333 24.68 -7.79 30.10
N ARG A 334 25.27 -7.39 28.96
CA ARG A 334 24.94 -7.94 27.65
C ARG A 334 26.18 -8.13 26.81
N PHE A 335 26.25 -9.28 26.17
CA PHE A 335 27.27 -9.70 25.22
C PHE A 335 26.67 -9.78 23.81
N TYR A 336 27.44 -9.32 22.82
CA TYR A 336 27.12 -9.45 21.41
C TYR A 336 28.32 -10.07 20.69
N ASP A 337 28.10 -11.11 19.91
CA ASP A 337 29.14 -11.67 19.05
C ASP A 337 28.99 -11.08 17.65
N GLN A 338 29.89 -10.16 17.31
CA GLN A 338 29.90 -9.50 15.99
C GLN A 338 30.51 -10.40 14.90
N ASP A 339 31.40 -11.31 15.31
CA ASP A 339 32.16 -12.18 14.43
C ASP A 339 31.36 -13.44 14.04
N ALA A 340 30.34 -13.79 14.85
CA ALA A 340 29.40 -14.85 14.50
C ALA A 340 28.74 -14.59 13.13
N PRO A 341 28.52 -15.64 12.33
CA PRO A 341 27.82 -15.55 11.04
C PRO A 341 26.31 -15.33 11.17
N ILE A 342 25.79 -15.33 12.40
CA ILE A 342 24.42 -15.01 12.78
C ILE A 342 24.40 -13.79 13.72
N SER A 343 23.23 -13.18 13.90
CA SER A 343 23.02 -12.23 14.99
C SER A 343 22.94 -13.01 16.29
N LEU A 344 23.98 -12.91 17.11
CA LEU A 344 24.07 -13.59 18.39
C LEU A 344 24.20 -12.58 19.52
N SER A 345 23.36 -12.74 20.54
CA SER A 345 23.48 -11.98 21.78
C SER A 345 23.11 -12.81 22.99
N CYS A 346 23.82 -12.58 24.10
CA CYS A 346 23.49 -13.11 25.41
C CYS A 346 23.32 -11.96 26.39
N SER A 347 22.34 -12.00 27.29
CA SER A 347 22.26 -11.03 28.38
C SER A 347 21.86 -11.69 29.68
N PHE A 348 22.31 -11.09 30.77
CA PHE A 348 21.77 -11.32 32.09
C PHE A 348 21.01 -10.05 32.47
N ASP A 349 19.70 -10.16 32.58
CA ASP A 349 18.78 -9.07 32.83
C ASP A 349 18.28 -9.20 34.28
N THR A 350 18.58 -8.19 35.10
CA THR A 350 18.25 -8.10 36.53
C THR A 350 18.20 -6.64 36.99
N GLU A 351 17.67 -6.40 38.17
CA GLU A 351 17.60 -5.06 38.79
C GLU A 351 18.78 -4.82 39.73
N THR A 352 19.04 -3.57 40.07
CA THR A 352 20.09 -3.20 41.03
C THR A 352 19.70 -3.60 42.44
N GLU A 353 20.68 -3.72 43.35
CA GLU A 353 20.45 -4.23 44.71
C GLU A 353 19.43 -3.38 45.50
N ASP A 354 19.36 -2.07 45.24
CA ASP A 354 18.38 -1.16 45.85
C ASP A 354 16.96 -1.30 45.31
N GLN A 355 16.81 -1.88 44.12
CA GLN A 355 15.54 -2.09 43.43
C GLN A 355 15.05 -3.53 43.51
N PHE A 356 15.96 -4.46 43.84
CA PHE A 356 15.68 -5.89 43.84
C PHE A 356 14.69 -6.27 44.95
N ASP A 357 13.53 -6.79 44.58
CA ASP A 357 12.44 -7.16 45.47
C ASP A 357 11.85 -8.57 45.19
N GLU A 358 10.74 -8.91 45.86
CA GLU A 358 10.08 -10.20 45.71
C GLU A 358 9.45 -10.45 44.33
N TYR A 359 9.31 -9.41 43.50
CA TYR A 359 8.81 -9.44 42.13
C TYR A 359 9.94 -9.42 41.10
N THR A 360 11.19 -9.15 41.49
CA THR A 360 12.32 -9.21 40.57
C THR A 360 12.54 -10.64 40.08
N ARG A 361 12.72 -10.78 38.77
CA ARG A 361 12.88 -12.07 38.08
C ARG A 361 14.15 -12.00 37.23
N PRO A 362 15.34 -12.26 37.81
CA PRO A 362 16.59 -12.22 37.06
C PRO A 362 16.58 -13.31 35.98
N LYS A 363 17.01 -12.98 34.76
CA LYS A 363 16.91 -13.88 33.61
C LYS A 363 18.17 -13.88 32.76
N ILE A 364 18.54 -15.06 32.28
CA ILE A 364 19.53 -15.23 31.23
C ILE A 364 18.79 -15.36 29.90
N HIS A 365 19.13 -14.47 28.97
CA HIS A 365 18.62 -14.47 27.61
C HIS A 365 19.71 -14.91 26.65
N PHE A 366 19.38 -15.83 25.75
CA PHE A 366 20.23 -16.24 24.64
C PHE A 366 19.47 -16.12 23.33
N PHE A 367 19.98 -15.34 22.39
CA PHE A 367 19.31 -15.03 21.13
C PHE A 367 20.18 -15.41 19.93
N LEU A 368 19.56 -16.06 18.95
CA LEU A 368 20.13 -16.49 17.68
C LEU A 368 19.21 -16.02 16.55
N GLY A 369 19.68 -15.19 15.64
CA GLY A 369 18.86 -14.67 14.54
C GLY A 369 19.62 -14.42 13.25
N SER A 370 18.90 -14.13 12.17
CA SER A 370 19.52 -13.61 10.94
C SER A 370 20.11 -12.22 11.15
N LYS A 371 21.25 -11.93 10.50
CA LYS A 371 21.81 -10.58 10.40
C LYS A 371 20.94 -9.65 9.56
#